data_AF-A0A6N2CVB6-F1
#
_entry.id   AF-A0A6N2CVB6-F1
#
_cell.length_a   1.000
_cell.length_b   1.000
_cell.length_c   1.000
_cell.angle_alpha   90.00
_cell.angle_beta   90.00
_cell.angle_gamma   90.00
#
_symmetry.space_group_name_H-M   'P 1'
#
loop_
_entity.id
_entity.type
_entity.pdbx_description
1 polymer ?
#
loop_
_entity_poly.entity_id
_entity_poly.type
_entity_poly.pdbx_seq_one_letter_code
_entity_poly.pdbx_strand_id
1 'polypeptide(L)'
;MNVVYLKNPLYLCVMFIKQVKKQRNPNSKIFYQYNLVQSERVDGKVKQRNILYLGSDSILKDKDKRKSVLLILKSKIFKQPLLFPDQATSEVTELAMALYQKYLLKYGEEAEGLPSTPTPEHLANYQRVDIDSIETRQVRSFGPENLCCQIMDKLEMRKIFNSLNFSTDQTSRALIAIAARAIYCSSDHLTSKLLRTNSSLNECLGYDHVITYKELYAITDHLYKFKDQIDKHLYARITDMFELEDKLVIFDLSNTYFETSKTDSKLAQYGKSKERRNDCPVVVFSGVINQDGFIRHSDIYQGNTPDCKTLEQMLNQLDKHSDPGRKKTVVMDAGIATEENLELVKTKGYDYVCVSNKRLKNYSLDNIKTTKRLTGRRKHELELSVFHPEGYSDTWMYVQSEEKRKKEESIRDKISQRFEEQLESIRNSLSKKGGTKKLEKVWERIGRAKEKYKRVSSRYNIEVTESEGNATHIHWERKSDPIKKDKDKGVYFIHIRKPSQPIEDGQQYIQGNRMQTNYSTKDKICSVPLKI
;
A
#
# COMPACT_ATOMS: atom_id res chain seq x y z
N MET A 1 -27.03 30.79 -21.66
CA MET A 1 -25.97 31.81 -21.53
C MET A 1 -25.09 31.41 -20.35
N ASN A 2 -24.00 30.69 -20.60
CA ASN A 2 -23.02 30.35 -19.57
C ASN A 2 -21.80 31.24 -19.80
N VAL A 3 -21.71 32.32 -19.03
CA VAL A 3 -20.59 33.24 -19.08
C VAL A 3 -19.57 32.74 -18.07
N VAL A 4 -18.48 32.14 -18.55
CA VAL A 4 -17.32 31.79 -17.73
C VAL A 4 -16.22 32.80 -18.04
N TYR A 5 -15.83 33.54 -17.02
CA TYR A 5 -14.75 34.51 -17.06
C TYR A 5 -13.41 33.82 -16.87
N LEU A 6 -12.43 34.20 -17.68
CA LEU A 6 -11.02 34.00 -17.36
C LEU A 6 -10.24 35.27 -17.79
N LYS A 7 -9.01 35.43 -17.31
CA LYS A 7 -8.19 36.65 -17.31
C LYS A 7 -7.04 36.66 -18.36
N ASN A 8 -7.07 37.60 -19.32
CA ASN A 8 -6.08 37.91 -20.38
C ASN A 8 -5.62 36.81 -21.38
N PRO A 9 -5.90 36.92 -22.70
CA PRO A 9 -5.24 36.09 -23.72
C PRO A 9 -3.82 36.62 -24.01
N LEU A 10 -2.82 35.91 -23.49
CA LEU A 10 -1.41 36.08 -23.86
C LEU A 10 -1.15 35.51 -25.27
N TYR A 11 -1.68 36.15 -26.31
CA TYR A 11 -1.09 36.02 -27.64
C TYR A 11 0.16 36.90 -27.69
N LEU A 12 1.33 36.29 -27.43
CA LEU A 12 2.67 36.82 -27.72
C LEU A 12 2.87 38.28 -27.28
N CYS A 13 2.82 38.54 -25.98
CA CYS A 13 3.40 39.77 -25.44
C CYS A 13 4.92 39.70 -25.56
N VAL A 14 5.46 40.02 -26.74
CA VAL A 14 6.90 40.07 -26.97
C VAL A 14 7.46 41.20 -26.09
N MET A 15 8.09 40.80 -24.99
CA MET A 15 8.89 41.70 -24.17
C MET A 15 10.30 41.79 -24.76
N PHE A 16 10.78 43.01 -25.00
CA PHE A 16 12.10 43.28 -25.56
C PHE A 16 12.70 44.58 -25.02
N ILE A 17 14.02 44.73 -25.16
CA ILE A 17 14.71 45.97 -24.82
C ILE A 17 14.75 46.86 -26.05
N LYS A 18 14.04 47.99 -26.01
CA LYS A 18 14.02 49.00 -27.07
C LYS A 18 15.14 50.01 -26.85
N GLN A 19 16.00 50.17 -27.85
CA GLN A 19 17.03 51.19 -27.90
C GLN A 19 16.46 52.48 -28.49
N VAL A 20 16.67 53.61 -27.81
CA VAL A 20 16.19 54.93 -28.22
C VAL A 20 17.40 55.85 -28.37
N LYS A 21 17.58 56.41 -29.57
CA LYS A 21 18.60 57.43 -29.85
C LYS A 21 18.14 58.76 -29.27
N LYS A 22 18.98 59.41 -28.48
CA LYS A 22 18.74 60.75 -27.94
C LYS A 22 19.88 61.69 -28.35
N GLN A 23 19.50 62.90 -28.74
CA GLN A 23 20.38 63.99 -29.11
C GLN A 23 19.73 65.27 -28.59
N ARG A 24 20.46 66.06 -27.80
CA ARG A 24 19.90 67.23 -27.10
C ARG A 24 19.74 68.41 -28.07
N ASN A 25 20.79 68.69 -28.85
CA ASN A 25 20.87 69.69 -29.92
C ASN A 25 21.62 69.10 -31.15
N PRO A 26 21.49 69.67 -32.36
CA PRO A 26 22.19 69.18 -33.57
C PRO A 26 23.72 69.02 -33.42
N ASN A 27 24.37 69.86 -32.60
CA ASN A 27 25.81 69.79 -32.31
C ASN A 27 26.17 68.93 -31.08
N SER A 28 25.21 68.28 -30.42
CA SER A 28 25.46 67.50 -29.20
C SER A 28 25.78 66.03 -29.48
N LYS A 29 26.57 65.41 -28.59
CA LYS A 29 26.90 63.98 -28.67
C LYS A 29 25.63 63.12 -28.58
N ILE A 30 25.51 62.18 -29.50
CA ILE A 30 24.43 61.19 -29.54
C ILE A 30 24.65 60.17 -28.41
N PHE A 31 23.61 59.89 -27.63
CA PHE A 31 23.62 58.80 -26.64
C PHE A 31 22.39 57.92 -26.79
N TYR A 32 22.49 56.68 -26.30
CA TYR A 32 21.43 55.67 -26.41
C TYR A 32 20.85 55.36 -25.03
N GLN A 33 19.52 55.29 -24.97
CA GLN A 33 18.78 54.87 -23.79
C GLN A 33 18.03 53.57 -24.07
N TYR A 34 17.80 52.78 -23.03
CA TYR A 34 17.16 51.47 -23.13
C TYR A 34 15.90 51.43 -22.28
N ASN A 35 14.83 50.88 -22.86
CA ASN A 35 13.55 50.67 -22.19
C ASN A 35 13.15 49.20 -22.33
N LEU A 36 12.66 48.60 -21.25
CA LEU A 36 11.96 47.33 -21.31
C LEU A 36 10.54 47.59 -21.79
N VAL A 37 10.17 47.01 -22.93
CA VAL A 37 8.90 47.26 -23.61
C VAL A 37 8.18 45.94 -23.79
N GLN A 38 6.86 45.97 -23.61
CA GLN A 38 5.96 44.87 -23.96
C GLN A 38 5.10 45.30 -25.15
N SER A 39 5.02 44.44 -26.17
CA SER A 39 4.02 44.62 -27.23
C SER A 39 2.71 43.97 -26.82
N GLU A 40 1.61 44.63 -27.08
CA GLU A 40 0.25 44.15 -26.83
C GLU A 40 -0.59 44.43 -28.08
N ARG A 41 -1.55 43.56 -28.41
CA ARG A 41 -2.53 43.83 -29.47
C ARG A 41 -3.83 44.29 -28.85
N VAL A 42 -4.23 45.52 -29.16
CA VAL A 42 -5.50 46.11 -28.74
C VAL A 42 -6.30 46.42 -30.00
N ASP A 43 -7.49 45.84 -30.14
CA ASP A 43 -8.38 45.99 -31.30
C ASP A 43 -7.70 45.70 -32.65
N GLY A 44 -6.90 44.63 -32.71
CA GLY A 44 -6.15 44.24 -33.91
C GLY A 44 -4.92 45.11 -34.24
N LYS A 45 -4.67 46.19 -33.48
CA LYS A 45 -3.49 47.07 -33.66
C LYS A 45 -2.42 46.77 -32.62
N VAL A 46 -1.16 46.73 -33.06
CA VAL A 46 -0.01 46.55 -32.15
C VAL A 46 0.27 47.85 -31.40
N LYS A 47 0.16 47.83 -30.07
CA LYS A 47 0.57 48.91 -29.16
C LYS A 47 1.80 48.48 -28.36
N GLN A 48 2.71 49.41 -28.10
CA GLN A 48 3.91 49.17 -27.29
C GLN A 48 3.78 49.88 -25.95
N ARG A 49 3.88 49.13 -24.84
CA ARG A 49 3.85 49.66 -23.48
C ARG A 49 5.25 49.64 -22.87
N ASN A 50 5.72 50.79 -22.38
CA ASN A 50 6.98 50.87 -21.64
C ASN A 50 6.77 50.33 -20.20
N ILE A 51 7.48 49.26 -19.85
CA ILE A 51 7.42 48.63 -18.53
C ILE A 51 8.41 49.30 -17.58
N LEU A 52 9.68 49.38 -17.98
CA LEU A 52 10.75 49.87 -17.11
C LEU A 52 11.81 50.63 -17.90
N TYR A 53 12.23 51.78 -17.39
CA TYR A 53 13.39 52.51 -17.91
C TYR A 53 14.68 51.86 -17.40
N LEU A 54 15.53 51.39 -18.32
CA LEU A 54 16.75 50.64 -18.02
C LEU A 54 18.02 51.51 -18.03
N GLY A 55 17.91 52.80 -18.38
CA GLY A 55 19.06 53.71 -18.38
C GLY A 55 19.89 53.66 -19.66
N SER A 56 21.16 54.07 -19.56
CA SER A 56 22.13 54.18 -20.66
C SER A 56 23.42 53.42 -20.36
N ASP A 57 23.32 52.33 -19.60
CA ASP A 57 24.44 51.51 -19.18
C ASP A 57 25.28 51.03 -20.37
N SER A 58 26.61 50.99 -20.21
CA SER A 58 27.55 50.58 -21.26
C SER A 58 27.38 49.11 -21.65
N ILE A 59 26.96 48.25 -20.73
CA ILE A 59 26.75 46.81 -20.96
C ILE A 59 25.62 46.59 -21.98
N LEU A 60 24.59 47.43 -21.98
CA LEU A 60 23.43 47.32 -22.87
C LEU A 60 23.73 47.77 -24.32
N LYS A 61 24.91 48.34 -24.59
CA LYS A 61 25.36 48.66 -25.95
C LYS A 61 25.67 47.40 -26.77
N ASP A 62 26.16 46.36 -26.11
CA ASP A 62 26.41 45.07 -26.74
C ASP A 62 25.09 44.32 -26.96
N LYS A 63 24.86 43.86 -28.20
CA LYS A 63 23.59 43.25 -28.61
C LYS A 63 23.37 41.90 -27.93
N ASP A 64 24.42 41.12 -27.69
CA ASP A 64 24.31 39.78 -27.12
C ASP A 64 24.22 39.84 -25.61
N LYS A 65 25.03 40.69 -24.95
CA LYS A 65 24.87 40.97 -23.51
C LYS A 65 23.47 41.50 -23.20
N ARG A 66 22.91 42.37 -24.05
CA ARG A 66 21.53 42.87 -23.93
C ARG A 66 20.47 41.77 -24.06
N LYS A 67 20.69 40.75 -24.90
CA LYS A 67 19.77 39.60 -24.97
C LYS A 67 19.82 38.77 -23.70
N SER A 68 21.01 38.53 -23.15
CA SER A 68 21.17 37.78 -21.90
C SER A 68 20.52 38.54 -20.72
N VAL A 69 20.68 39.87 -20.63
CA VAL A 69 19.94 40.69 -19.64
C VAL A 69 18.43 40.56 -19.80
N LEU A 70 17.91 40.65 -21.03
CA LEU A 70 16.48 40.48 -21.30
C LEU A 70 15.98 39.09 -20.90
N LEU A 71 16.78 38.05 -21.16
CA LEU A 71 16.43 36.67 -20.84
C LEU A 71 16.36 36.44 -19.32
N ILE A 72 17.32 36.97 -18.57
CA ILE A 72 17.32 36.93 -17.09
C ILE A 72 16.17 37.76 -16.50
N LEU A 73 15.90 38.95 -17.05
CA LEU A 73 14.75 39.75 -16.60
C LEU A 73 13.42 39.04 -16.87
N LYS A 74 13.28 38.37 -18.02
CA LYS A 74 12.09 37.56 -18.33
C LYS A 74 11.94 36.41 -17.34
N SER A 75 13.01 35.65 -17.07
CA SER A 75 12.94 34.53 -16.14
C SER A 75 12.52 34.96 -14.74
N LYS A 76 13.03 36.10 -14.26
CA LYS A 76 12.69 36.66 -12.95
C LYS A 76 11.28 37.25 -12.90
N ILE A 77 10.91 38.08 -13.88
CA ILE A 77 9.58 38.73 -13.94
C ILE A 77 8.47 37.69 -14.11
N PHE A 78 8.68 36.67 -14.94
CA PHE A 78 7.68 35.62 -15.18
C PHE A 78 7.79 34.42 -14.25
N LYS A 79 8.75 34.42 -13.30
CA LYS A 79 9.04 33.30 -12.40
C LYS A 79 9.24 31.96 -13.15
N GLN A 80 9.84 32.00 -14.34
CA GLN A 80 10.09 30.84 -15.18
C GLN A 80 11.59 30.50 -15.18
N PRO A 81 12.01 29.27 -14.85
CA PRO A 81 13.42 28.88 -14.93
C PRO A 81 13.93 28.95 -16.37
N LEU A 82 15.19 29.33 -16.55
CA LEU A 82 15.84 29.32 -17.86
C LEU A 82 16.04 27.88 -18.33
N LEU A 83 15.46 27.53 -19.48
CA LEU A 83 15.62 26.20 -20.11
C LEU A 83 17.10 25.89 -20.43
N PHE A 84 17.87 26.93 -20.74
CA PHE A 84 19.32 26.88 -20.89
C PHE A 84 19.90 28.10 -20.16
N PRO A 85 20.53 27.93 -18.99
CA PRO A 85 21.23 29.02 -18.34
C PRO A 85 22.41 29.42 -19.23
N ASP A 86 22.24 30.52 -19.95
CA ASP A 86 23.29 31.14 -20.75
C ASP A 86 24.50 31.41 -19.84
N GLN A 87 25.73 31.21 -20.32
CA GLN A 87 26.96 31.52 -19.57
C GLN A 87 27.16 33.04 -19.50
N ALA A 88 26.19 33.76 -18.95
CA ALA A 88 26.24 35.19 -18.76
C ALA A 88 27.37 35.53 -17.78
N THR A 89 28.17 36.55 -18.11
CA THR A 89 29.23 37.03 -17.22
C THR A 89 28.64 37.60 -15.92
N SER A 90 29.43 37.64 -14.84
CA SER A 90 29.03 38.20 -13.54
C SER A 90 28.37 39.57 -13.67
N GLU A 91 29.00 40.44 -14.46
CA GLU A 91 28.55 41.82 -14.73
C GLU A 91 27.13 41.89 -15.35
N VAL A 92 26.78 40.96 -16.25
CA VAL A 92 25.47 40.91 -16.91
C VAL A 92 24.39 40.45 -15.92
N THR A 93 24.73 39.49 -15.08
CA THR A 93 23.82 38.94 -14.07
C THR A 93 23.53 39.96 -12.97
N GLU A 94 24.56 40.65 -12.48
CA GLU A 94 24.43 41.73 -11.49
C GLU A 94 23.54 42.86 -12.00
N LEU A 95 23.77 43.33 -13.24
CA LEU A 95 22.93 44.35 -13.85
C LEU A 95 21.46 43.89 -14.00
N ALA A 96 21.24 42.65 -14.44
CA ALA A 96 19.89 42.11 -14.59
C ALA A 96 19.15 42.00 -13.24
N MET A 97 19.84 41.58 -12.18
CA MET A 97 19.28 41.51 -10.82
C MET A 97 18.96 42.90 -10.25
N ALA A 98 19.84 43.90 -10.44
CA ALA A 98 19.59 45.27 -10.03
C ALA A 98 18.37 45.87 -10.76
N LEU A 99 18.23 45.60 -12.06
CA LEU A 99 17.07 46.01 -12.86
C LEU A 99 15.78 45.29 -12.44
N TYR A 100 15.88 44.02 -12.02
CA TYR A 100 14.74 43.28 -11.46
C TYR A 100 14.31 43.84 -10.10
N GLN A 101 15.25 44.22 -9.24
CA GLN A 101 14.92 44.87 -7.98
C GLN A 101 14.21 46.22 -8.20
N LYS A 102 14.66 46.98 -9.21
CA LYS A 102 13.96 48.20 -9.66
C LYS A 102 12.55 47.90 -10.21
N TYR A 103 12.34 46.74 -10.84
CA TYR A 103 11.02 46.29 -11.25
C TYR A 103 10.12 46.01 -10.03
N LEU A 104 10.61 45.28 -9.03
CA LEU A 104 9.89 45.00 -7.79
C LEU A 104 9.50 46.28 -7.04
N LEU A 105 10.39 47.27 -6.96
CA LEU A 105 10.07 48.56 -6.34
C LEU A 105 8.92 49.31 -7.06
N LYS A 106 8.77 49.11 -8.37
CA LYS A 106 7.74 49.76 -9.17
C LYS A 106 6.39 49.03 -9.13
N TYR A 107 6.40 47.71 -8.98
CA TYR A 107 5.20 46.87 -9.13
C TYR A 107 4.81 46.08 -7.87
N GLY A 108 5.62 46.11 -6.81
CA GLY A 108 5.42 45.36 -5.57
C GLY A 108 5.86 43.90 -5.65
N GLU A 109 6.04 43.26 -4.49
CA GLU A 109 6.09 41.81 -4.38
C GLU A 109 4.66 41.26 -4.36
N GLU A 110 4.31 40.35 -5.27
CA GLU A 110 3.04 39.63 -5.19
C GLU A 110 3.08 38.72 -3.97
N ALA A 111 2.28 39.06 -2.96
CA ALA A 111 2.16 38.33 -1.70
C ALA A 111 1.73 36.87 -1.92
N GLU A 112 2.39 35.96 -1.22
CA GLU A 112 2.09 34.54 -1.19
C GLU A 112 0.69 34.25 -0.62
N GLY A 113 -0.08 33.44 -1.35
CA GLY A 113 -0.86 32.33 -0.78
C GLY A 113 -1.88 32.62 0.31
N LEU A 114 -2.83 33.53 0.12
CA LEU A 114 -4.08 33.51 0.89
C LEU A 114 -5.21 32.85 0.08
N PRO A 115 -6.00 31.93 0.67
CA PRO A 115 -7.14 31.32 0.01
C PRO A 115 -8.18 32.40 -0.30
N SER A 116 -8.41 32.63 -1.59
CA SER A 116 -9.34 33.62 -2.09
C SER A 116 -10.78 33.21 -1.78
N THR A 117 -11.38 33.86 -0.79
CA THR A 117 -12.84 34.00 -0.75
C THR A 117 -13.27 34.82 -1.97
N PRO A 118 -14.38 34.45 -2.65
CA PRO A 118 -14.85 35.20 -3.80
C PRO A 118 -15.15 36.64 -3.37
N THR A 119 -14.52 37.59 -4.06
CA THR A 119 -14.70 39.02 -3.83
C THR A 119 -16.18 39.34 -4.06
N PRO A 120 -16.84 40.14 -3.19
CA PRO A 120 -18.23 40.56 -3.41
C PRO A 120 -18.43 41.11 -4.82
N GLU A 121 -19.55 40.78 -5.49
CA GLU A 121 -19.77 41.12 -6.92
C GLU A 121 -19.54 42.60 -7.26
N HIS A 122 -19.88 43.51 -6.34
CA HIS A 122 -19.70 44.95 -6.54
C HIS A 122 -18.22 45.41 -6.54
N LEU A 123 -17.29 44.55 -6.10
CA LEU A 123 -15.83 44.75 -6.14
C LEU A 123 -15.17 43.84 -7.18
N ALA A 124 -15.95 43.02 -7.91
CA ALA A 124 -15.42 42.07 -8.87
C ALA A 124 -14.92 42.77 -10.14
N ASN A 125 -13.65 42.56 -10.45
CA ASN A 125 -13.03 43.05 -11.67
C ASN A 125 -13.08 41.96 -12.76
N TYR A 126 -13.93 42.18 -13.76
CA TYR A 126 -14.15 41.24 -14.85
C TYR A 126 -13.14 41.42 -15.99
N GLN A 127 -12.50 40.33 -16.44
CA GLN A 127 -11.60 40.33 -17.59
C GLN A 127 -12.02 39.25 -18.59
N ARG A 128 -11.84 39.48 -19.90
CA ARG A 128 -12.12 38.50 -20.96
C ARG A 128 -10.93 37.54 -21.15
N VAL A 129 -11.22 36.25 -21.33
CA VAL A 129 -10.27 35.23 -21.81
C VAL A 129 -10.87 34.42 -22.91
N ASP A 130 -9.96 34.12 -23.83
CA ASP A 130 -10.10 33.10 -24.82
C ASP A 130 -9.95 31.71 -24.17
N ILE A 131 -11.07 31.01 -23.97
CA ILE A 131 -11.10 29.68 -23.36
C ILE A 131 -10.29 28.68 -24.20
N ASP A 132 -10.23 28.90 -25.53
CA ASP A 132 -9.50 28.04 -26.45
C ASP A 132 -7.97 28.22 -26.32
N SER A 133 -7.50 29.24 -25.60
CA SER A 133 -6.09 29.50 -25.30
C SER A 133 -5.58 28.89 -23.98
N ILE A 134 -6.47 28.25 -23.20
CA ILE A 134 -6.09 27.66 -21.91
C ILE A 134 -5.26 26.40 -22.17
N GLU A 135 -3.97 26.50 -21.88
CA GLU A 135 -3.10 25.34 -21.78
C GLU A 135 -2.91 24.95 -20.32
N THR A 136 -3.21 23.70 -19.99
CA THR A 136 -2.84 23.14 -18.69
C THR A 136 -1.39 22.65 -18.76
N ARG A 137 -0.54 23.18 -17.88
CA ARG A 137 0.85 22.76 -17.74
C ARG A 137 1.05 22.18 -16.35
N GLN A 138 1.78 21.07 -16.26
CA GLN A 138 2.03 20.36 -15.00
C GLN A 138 0.75 19.94 -14.26
N VAL A 139 -0.16 19.27 -14.97
CA VAL A 139 -1.32 18.63 -14.34
C VAL A 139 -0.84 17.54 -13.40
N ARG A 140 -1.15 17.68 -12.11
CA ARG A 140 -0.74 16.77 -11.05
C ARG A 140 -1.94 16.38 -10.19
N SER A 141 -1.91 15.16 -9.67
CA SER A 141 -2.80 14.70 -8.61
C SER A 141 -2.48 15.42 -7.31
N PHE A 142 -3.53 15.79 -6.58
CA PHE A 142 -3.46 16.49 -5.29
C PHE A 142 -4.28 15.85 -4.16
N GLY A 143 -5.44 15.26 -4.47
CA GLY A 143 -6.38 14.78 -3.45
C GLY A 143 -5.78 13.74 -2.50
N PRO A 144 -5.33 12.57 -3.01
CA PRO A 144 -4.67 11.54 -2.20
C PRO A 144 -3.40 12.05 -1.51
N GLU A 145 -2.60 12.85 -2.20
CA GLU A 145 -1.34 13.41 -1.71
C GLU A 145 -1.55 14.30 -0.48
N ASN A 146 -2.50 15.24 -0.57
CA ASN A 146 -2.86 16.14 0.53
C ASN A 146 -3.46 15.37 1.71
N LEU A 147 -4.33 14.39 1.45
CA LEU A 147 -4.91 13.55 2.51
C LEU A 147 -3.81 12.78 3.26
N CYS A 148 -2.87 12.16 2.55
CA CYS A 148 -1.74 11.48 3.18
C CYS A 148 -0.91 12.43 4.05
N CYS A 149 -0.63 13.65 3.57
CA CYS A 149 0.11 14.65 4.36
C CYS A 149 -0.60 14.97 5.68
N GLN A 150 -1.91 15.24 5.64
CA GLN A 150 -2.70 15.51 6.84
C GLN A 150 -2.72 14.34 7.83
N ILE A 151 -2.77 13.10 7.33
CA ILE A 151 -2.70 11.90 8.19
C ILE A 151 -1.31 11.76 8.82
N MET A 152 -0.23 11.97 8.05
CA MET A 152 1.13 11.91 8.58
C MET A 152 1.38 12.97 9.67
N ASP A 153 0.78 14.16 9.52
CA ASP A 153 0.82 15.21 10.55
C ASP A 153 0.08 14.80 11.81
N LYS A 154 -1.13 14.20 11.68
CA LYS A 154 -1.88 13.66 12.83
C LYS A 154 -1.12 12.54 13.55
N LEU A 155 -0.39 11.71 12.80
CA LEU A 155 0.48 10.65 13.32
C LEU A 155 1.81 11.18 13.90
N GLU A 156 2.05 12.50 13.83
CA GLU A 156 3.25 13.16 14.33
C GLU A 156 4.55 12.57 13.75
N MET A 157 4.54 12.13 12.49
CA MET A 157 5.66 11.41 11.89
C MET A 157 6.94 12.24 11.81
N ARG A 158 6.80 13.55 11.58
CA ARG A 158 7.94 14.48 11.59
C ARG A 158 8.62 14.55 12.97
N LYS A 159 7.84 14.46 14.05
CA LYS A 159 8.35 14.51 15.44
C LYS A 159 9.18 13.28 15.77
N ILE A 160 8.71 12.08 15.42
CA ILE A 160 9.48 10.84 15.64
C ILE A 160 10.76 10.84 14.81
N PHE A 161 10.73 11.23 13.54
CA PHE A 161 11.94 11.30 12.71
C PHE A 161 12.96 12.31 13.25
N ASN A 162 12.51 13.48 13.71
CA ASN A 162 13.39 14.45 14.36
C ASN A 162 14.01 13.89 15.66
N SER A 163 13.23 13.16 16.47
CA SER A 163 13.74 12.52 17.70
C SER A 163 14.77 11.41 17.43
N LEU A 164 14.73 10.83 16.23
CA LEU A 164 15.68 9.82 15.75
C LEU A 164 16.88 10.44 15.02
N ASN A 165 17.04 11.76 15.08
CA ASN A 165 18.12 12.54 14.45
C ASN A 165 18.13 12.47 12.91
N PHE A 166 16.98 12.35 12.26
CA PHE A 166 16.89 12.51 10.81
C PHE A 166 17.13 13.97 10.45
N SER A 167 17.92 14.23 9.41
CA SER A 167 18.05 15.59 8.86
C SER A 167 16.72 16.05 8.25
N THR A 168 16.52 17.35 8.08
CA THR A 168 15.31 17.91 7.44
C THR A 168 15.04 17.31 6.06
N ASP A 169 16.10 17.07 5.30
CA ASP A 169 16.05 16.43 3.98
C ASP A 169 15.67 14.94 4.09
N GLN A 170 16.29 14.19 5.02
CA GLN A 170 15.94 12.78 5.27
C GLN A 170 14.50 12.62 5.73
N THR A 171 14.06 13.46 6.67
CA THR A 171 12.68 13.50 7.17
C THR A 171 11.69 13.72 6.03
N SER A 172 11.96 14.68 5.14
CA SER A 172 11.08 14.96 4.00
C SER A 172 11.05 13.79 3.00
N ARG A 173 12.21 13.20 2.69
CA ARG A 173 12.30 12.00 1.84
C ARG A 173 11.58 10.79 2.45
N ALA A 174 11.65 10.63 3.77
CA ALA A 174 10.98 9.54 4.49
C ALA A 174 9.45 9.68 4.40
N LEU A 175 8.92 10.88 4.65
CA LEU A 175 7.50 11.18 4.50
C LEU A 175 7.02 10.96 3.06
N ILE A 176 7.80 11.41 2.07
CA ILE A 176 7.49 11.19 0.65
C ILE A 176 7.50 9.71 0.31
N ALA A 177 8.51 8.95 0.76
CA ALA A 177 8.59 7.51 0.49
C ALA A 177 7.37 6.76 1.06
N ILE A 178 6.97 7.07 2.29
CA ILE A 178 5.83 6.44 2.96
C ILE A 178 4.51 6.82 2.28
N ALA A 179 4.25 8.10 2.05
CA ALA A 179 3.04 8.56 1.38
C ALA A 179 2.95 8.05 -0.05
N ALA A 180 4.04 8.07 -0.81
CA ALA A 180 4.05 7.55 -2.16
C ALA A 180 3.78 6.03 -2.20
N ARG A 181 4.29 5.27 -1.22
CA ARG A 181 3.98 3.84 -1.09
C ARG A 181 2.50 3.62 -0.78
N ALA A 182 1.89 4.44 0.07
CA ALA A 182 0.47 4.36 0.40
C ALA A 182 -0.46 4.73 -0.76
N ILE A 183 -0.07 5.71 -1.59
CA ILE A 183 -0.91 6.21 -2.70
C ILE A 183 -0.76 5.34 -3.95
N TYR A 184 0.47 5.02 -4.35
CA TYR A 184 0.74 4.43 -5.66
C TYR A 184 1.05 2.94 -5.63
N CYS A 185 1.40 2.38 -4.46
CA CYS A 185 1.80 0.97 -4.28
C CYS A 185 2.79 0.45 -5.34
N SER A 186 3.67 1.33 -5.83
CA SER A 186 4.53 1.09 -7.00
C SER A 186 5.98 0.81 -6.59
N SER A 187 6.79 0.31 -7.52
CA SER A 187 8.25 0.21 -7.31
C SER A 187 8.88 1.59 -7.15
N ASP A 188 9.94 1.72 -6.36
CA ASP A 188 10.58 3.03 -6.13
C ASP A 188 11.09 3.69 -7.43
N HIS A 189 11.44 2.87 -8.43
CA HIS A 189 11.75 3.36 -9.77
C HIS A 189 10.55 4.06 -10.41
N LEU A 190 9.38 3.41 -10.46
CA LEU A 190 8.16 4.00 -10.99
C LEU A 190 7.69 5.19 -10.13
N THR A 191 7.76 5.06 -8.80
CA THR A 191 7.45 6.12 -7.85
C THR A 191 8.25 7.39 -8.16
N SER A 192 9.56 7.29 -8.36
CA SER A 192 10.38 8.47 -8.71
C SER A 192 9.89 9.17 -10.00
N LYS A 193 9.38 8.40 -10.97
CA LYS A 193 8.82 8.94 -12.22
C LYS A 193 7.47 9.60 -11.98
N LEU A 194 6.59 8.99 -11.17
CA LEU A 194 5.29 9.54 -10.81
C LEU A 194 5.44 10.87 -10.04
N LEU A 195 6.35 10.92 -9.08
CA LEU A 195 6.68 12.13 -8.32
C LEU A 195 7.04 13.31 -9.23
N ARG A 196 7.76 13.05 -10.33
CA ARG A 196 8.14 14.08 -11.31
C ARG A 196 7.04 14.49 -12.28
N THR A 197 6.12 13.58 -12.60
CA THR A 197 5.25 13.74 -13.77
C THR A 197 3.79 14.02 -13.43
N ASN A 198 3.27 13.47 -12.33
CA ASN A 198 1.83 13.47 -12.06
C ASN A 198 1.46 13.62 -10.57
N SER A 199 2.42 13.80 -9.67
CA SER A 199 2.17 13.90 -8.22
C SER A 199 2.44 15.33 -7.73
N SER A 200 1.60 15.85 -6.83
CA SER A 200 1.89 17.06 -6.06
C SER A 200 2.50 16.78 -4.69
N LEU A 201 2.91 15.53 -4.41
CA LEU A 201 3.33 15.11 -3.06
C LEU A 201 4.56 15.88 -2.56
N ASN A 202 5.49 16.19 -3.46
CA ASN A 202 6.66 16.99 -3.16
C ASN A 202 6.25 18.40 -2.70
N GLU A 203 5.35 19.04 -3.44
CA GLU A 203 4.82 20.36 -3.14
C GLU A 203 4.03 20.36 -1.82
N CYS A 204 3.20 19.34 -1.58
CA CYS A 204 2.44 19.20 -0.33
C CYS A 204 3.34 19.11 0.91
N LEU A 205 4.56 18.61 0.76
CA LEU A 205 5.54 18.47 1.84
C LEU A 205 6.62 19.57 1.82
N GLY A 206 6.53 20.55 0.93
CA GLY A 206 7.50 21.64 0.78
C GLY A 206 8.90 21.15 0.37
N TYR A 207 8.96 20.13 -0.51
CA TYR A 207 10.21 19.53 -0.97
C TYR A 207 10.51 19.87 -2.43
N ASP A 208 11.44 20.80 -2.65
CA ASP A 208 11.70 21.38 -3.98
C ASP A 208 12.68 20.58 -4.84
N HIS A 209 13.28 19.51 -4.29
CA HIS A 209 14.29 18.73 -5.01
C HIS A 209 13.68 17.52 -5.73
N VAL A 210 14.30 17.18 -6.86
CA VAL A 210 13.95 15.97 -7.61
C VAL A 210 14.42 14.73 -6.85
N ILE A 211 13.48 13.86 -6.51
CA ILE A 211 13.79 12.59 -5.83
C ILE A 211 14.11 11.50 -6.86
N THR A 212 15.24 10.85 -6.66
CA THR A 212 15.66 9.68 -7.43
C THR A 212 15.26 8.39 -6.73
N TYR A 213 15.15 7.30 -7.49
CA TYR A 213 14.84 5.98 -6.92
C TYR A 213 15.93 5.46 -5.96
N LYS A 214 17.18 5.89 -6.13
CA LYS A 214 18.30 5.53 -5.24
C LYS A 214 18.13 6.15 -3.86
N GLU A 215 17.65 7.40 -3.81
CA GLU A 215 17.36 8.09 -2.55
C GLU A 215 16.16 7.45 -1.84
N LEU A 216 15.14 7.00 -2.58
CA LEU A 216 14.03 6.22 -2.03
C LEU A 216 14.51 4.88 -1.42
N TYR A 217 15.47 4.19 -2.06
CA TYR A 217 16.06 2.98 -1.47
C TYR A 217 16.85 3.31 -0.19
N ALA A 218 17.73 4.31 -0.24
CA ALA A 218 18.57 4.67 0.89
C ALA A 218 17.74 5.11 2.12
N ILE A 219 16.66 5.86 1.92
CA ILE A 219 15.80 6.27 3.03
C ILE A 219 14.98 5.10 3.58
N THR A 220 14.61 4.13 2.76
CA THR A 220 13.90 2.92 3.23
C THR A 220 14.78 2.06 4.14
N ASP A 221 16.06 1.88 3.80
CA ASP A 221 17.02 1.21 4.69
C ASP A 221 17.17 1.94 6.03
N HIS A 222 17.16 3.28 5.98
CA HIS A 222 17.24 4.12 7.17
C HIS A 222 15.98 4.01 8.05
N LEU A 223 14.79 3.99 7.44
CA LEU A 223 13.53 3.75 8.13
C LEU A 223 13.52 2.38 8.82
N TYR A 224 13.98 1.34 8.12
CA TYR A 224 14.03 -0.01 8.65
C TYR A 224 14.95 -0.12 9.88
N LYS A 225 16.07 0.61 9.90
CA LYS A 225 16.97 0.67 11.06
C LYS A 225 16.28 1.12 12.34
N PHE A 226 15.29 2.02 12.24
CA PHE A 226 14.56 2.58 13.38
C PHE A 226 13.12 2.07 13.47
N LYS A 227 12.82 0.94 12.83
CA LYS A 227 11.48 0.38 12.72
C LYS A 227 10.81 0.23 14.09
N ASP A 228 11.50 -0.32 15.09
CA ASP A 228 10.88 -0.59 16.40
C ASP A 228 10.45 0.68 17.12
N GLN A 229 11.23 1.77 17.01
CA GLN A 229 10.86 3.07 17.57
C GLN A 229 9.69 3.70 16.81
N ILE A 230 9.69 3.57 15.48
CA ILE A 230 8.62 4.08 14.62
C ILE A 230 7.30 3.34 14.90
N ASP A 231 7.32 2.00 14.92
CA ASP A 231 6.15 1.16 15.22
C ASP A 231 5.56 1.51 16.59
N LYS A 232 6.42 1.65 17.62
CA LYS A 232 5.98 2.03 18.98
C LYS A 232 5.33 3.41 19.00
N HIS A 233 5.93 4.41 18.33
CA HIS A 233 5.38 5.77 18.26
C HIS A 233 4.03 5.79 17.53
N LEU A 234 3.95 5.15 16.36
CA LEU A 234 2.73 5.11 15.56
C LEU A 234 1.60 4.40 16.31
N TYR A 235 1.87 3.25 16.94
CA TYR A 235 0.86 2.53 17.68
C TYR A 235 0.37 3.31 18.91
N ALA A 236 1.29 3.94 19.66
CA ALA A 236 0.91 4.80 20.79
C ALA A 236 0.03 5.97 20.32
N ARG A 237 0.39 6.61 19.21
CA ARG A 237 -0.37 7.73 18.65
C ARG A 237 -1.76 7.32 18.16
N ILE A 238 -1.87 6.18 17.48
CA ILE A 238 -3.16 5.64 17.04
C ILE A 238 -4.03 5.27 18.24
N THR A 239 -3.44 4.63 19.25
CA THR A 239 -4.15 4.25 20.49
C THR A 239 -4.70 5.47 21.21
N ASP A 240 -3.92 6.55 21.29
CA ASP A 240 -4.33 7.84 21.86
C ASP A 240 -5.42 8.53 21.02
N MET A 241 -5.23 8.62 19.70
CA MET A 241 -6.16 9.31 18.79
C MET A 241 -7.56 8.69 18.75
N PHE A 242 -7.66 7.37 18.93
CA PHE A 242 -8.92 6.63 18.84
C PHE A 242 -9.37 6.01 20.18
N GLU A 243 -8.67 6.32 21.27
CA GLU A 243 -8.95 5.78 22.61
C GLU A 243 -9.05 4.24 22.64
N LEU A 244 -8.12 3.57 21.93
CA LEU A 244 -8.21 2.12 21.72
C LEU A 244 -7.84 1.32 22.98
N GLU A 245 -8.52 0.20 23.18
CA GLU A 245 -8.19 -0.76 24.23
C GLU A 245 -7.18 -1.82 23.73
N ASP A 246 -5.94 -1.79 24.25
CA ASP A 246 -4.89 -2.76 23.91
C ASP A 246 -5.02 -4.10 24.67
N LYS A 247 -6.19 -4.74 24.57
CA LYS A 247 -6.53 -6.00 25.28
C LYS A 247 -6.28 -7.25 24.43
N LEU A 248 -6.62 -7.19 23.15
CA LEU A 248 -6.59 -8.34 22.25
C LEU A 248 -5.56 -8.14 21.15
N VAL A 249 -4.76 -9.18 20.94
CA VAL A 249 -3.65 -9.19 20.00
C VAL A 249 -3.82 -10.34 19.03
N ILE A 250 -3.93 -10.01 17.75
CA ILE A 250 -4.09 -10.96 16.65
C ILE A 250 -2.75 -11.18 16.00
N PHE A 251 -2.34 -12.45 15.95
CA PHE A 251 -1.16 -12.89 15.22
C PHE A 251 -1.56 -13.41 13.83
N ASP A 252 -1.10 -12.70 12.80
CA ASP A 252 -1.20 -13.13 11.42
C ASP A 252 0.19 -13.48 10.89
N LEU A 253 0.33 -14.68 10.32
CA LEU A 253 1.54 -15.12 9.63
C LEU A 253 1.25 -15.26 8.15
N SER A 254 2.05 -14.57 7.34
CA SER A 254 2.02 -14.67 5.89
C SER A 254 3.41 -14.96 5.33
N ASN A 255 3.47 -15.28 4.05
CA ASN A 255 4.74 -15.36 3.35
C ASN A 255 4.66 -14.64 2.02
N THR A 256 5.80 -14.13 1.58
CA THR A 256 6.00 -13.53 0.26
C THR A 256 7.23 -14.15 -0.38
N TYR A 257 7.38 -13.99 -1.69
CA TYR A 257 8.45 -14.60 -2.47
C TYR A 257 9.25 -13.55 -3.23
N PHE A 258 10.51 -13.87 -3.53
CA PHE A 258 11.35 -13.07 -4.42
C PHE A 258 11.46 -13.73 -5.78
N GLU A 259 11.39 -12.95 -6.85
CA GLU A 259 11.61 -13.47 -8.21
C GLU A 259 13.10 -13.67 -8.53
N THR A 260 13.99 -13.15 -7.69
CA THR A 260 15.45 -13.32 -7.80
C THR A 260 15.95 -14.38 -6.83
N SER A 261 17.12 -14.96 -7.12
CA SER A 261 17.67 -16.09 -6.36
C SER A 261 18.04 -15.77 -4.90
N LYS A 262 18.35 -14.50 -4.60
CA LYS A 262 18.71 -14.02 -3.25
C LYS A 262 19.77 -14.89 -2.54
N THR A 263 20.76 -15.37 -3.29
CA THR A 263 21.77 -16.34 -2.81
C THR A 263 22.54 -15.89 -1.58
N ASP A 264 22.74 -14.58 -1.41
CA ASP A 264 23.51 -14.01 -0.30
C ASP A 264 22.65 -13.69 0.94
N SER A 265 21.32 -13.87 0.86
CA SER A 265 20.42 -13.52 1.95
C SER A 265 20.27 -14.65 2.96
N LYS A 266 20.38 -14.32 4.25
CA LYS A 266 20.13 -15.27 5.35
C LYS A 266 18.64 -15.49 5.62
N LEU A 267 17.77 -14.55 5.22
CA LEU A 267 16.33 -14.65 5.44
C LEU A 267 15.61 -15.39 4.31
N ALA A 268 15.97 -15.13 3.05
CA ALA A 268 15.28 -15.73 1.92
C ALA A 268 15.65 -17.21 1.77
N GLN A 269 14.66 -18.11 1.86
CA GLN A 269 14.88 -19.56 1.75
C GLN A 269 13.76 -20.20 0.93
N TYR A 270 14.07 -21.27 0.18
CA TYR A 270 13.04 -22.01 -0.54
C TYR A 270 12.11 -22.74 0.43
N GLY A 271 10.80 -22.63 0.18
CA GLY A 271 9.78 -23.20 1.04
C GLY A 271 8.42 -23.15 0.38
N LYS A 272 7.38 -23.50 1.15
CA LYS A 272 6.01 -23.55 0.65
C LYS A 272 5.41 -22.14 0.57
N SER A 273 5.29 -21.60 -0.63
CA SER A 273 4.63 -20.30 -0.87
C SER A 273 3.10 -20.43 -0.81
N LYS A 274 2.41 -19.47 -0.18
CA LYS A 274 0.94 -19.36 -0.22
C LYS A 274 0.42 -19.17 -1.65
N GLU A 275 1.24 -18.55 -2.51
CA GLU A 275 0.96 -18.32 -3.93
C GLU A 275 1.40 -19.49 -4.83
N ARG A 276 1.90 -20.59 -4.24
CA ARG A 276 2.37 -21.80 -4.94
C ARG A 276 3.59 -21.58 -5.84
N ARG A 277 4.34 -20.49 -5.62
CA ARG A 277 5.65 -20.23 -6.22
C ARG A 277 6.76 -20.90 -5.40
N ASN A 278 6.82 -22.23 -5.48
CA ASN A 278 7.86 -23.02 -4.81
C ASN A 278 9.21 -22.95 -5.54
N ASP A 279 9.23 -22.37 -6.74
CA ASP A 279 10.39 -22.06 -7.57
C ASP A 279 11.14 -20.79 -7.12
N CYS A 280 10.61 -20.08 -6.13
CA CYS A 280 11.14 -18.82 -5.64
C CYS A 280 11.51 -18.93 -4.14
N PRO A 281 12.59 -18.27 -3.69
CA PRO A 281 12.88 -18.14 -2.28
C PRO A 281 11.80 -17.28 -1.61
N VAL A 282 11.40 -17.67 -0.41
CA VAL A 282 10.35 -17.02 0.39
C VAL A 282 10.91 -16.39 1.66
N VAL A 283 10.17 -15.43 2.20
CA VAL A 283 10.32 -14.93 3.57
C VAL A 283 8.98 -14.97 4.27
N VAL A 284 9.01 -15.13 5.59
CA VAL A 284 7.82 -15.13 6.43
C VAL A 284 7.64 -13.73 7.01
N PHE A 285 6.43 -13.20 6.97
CA PHE A 285 6.06 -11.92 7.55
C PHE A 285 5.04 -12.16 8.66
N SER A 286 5.25 -11.58 9.83
CA SER A 286 4.23 -11.49 10.86
C SER A 286 3.68 -10.08 10.98
N GLY A 287 2.37 -10.00 11.15
CA GLY A 287 1.68 -8.81 11.61
C GLY A 287 1.08 -9.07 12.97
N VAL A 288 1.38 -8.20 13.94
CA VAL A 288 0.68 -8.14 15.21
C VAL A 288 -0.35 -7.03 15.13
N ILE A 289 -1.63 -7.37 15.23
CA ILE A 289 -2.75 -6.47 14.98
C ILE A 289 -3.61 -6.39 16.24
N ASN A 290 -4.21 -5.22 16.53
CA ASN A 290 -5.20 -5.10 17.59
C ASN A 290 -6.61 -5.52 17.12
N GLN A 291 -7.58 -5.51 18.03
CA GLN A 291 -8.98 -5.84 17.74
C GLN A 291 -9.62 -4.95 16.67
N ASP A 292 -9.17 -3.71 16.54
CA ASP A 292 -9.67 -2.70 15.59
C ASP A 292 -9.01 -2.79 14.21
N GLY A 293 -8.04 -3.69 14.04
CA GLY A 293 -7.37 -3.93 12.76
C GLY A 293 -6.14 -3.06 12.52
N PHE A 294 -5.66 -2.30 13.51
CA PHE A 294 -4.41 -1.54 13.42
C PHE A 294 -3.19 -2.41 13.69
N ILE A 295 -2.15 -2.26 12.86
CA ILE A 295 -0.87 -2.94 13.05
C ILE A 295 -0.13 -2.29 14.22
N ARG A 296 0.27 -3.14 15.17
CA ARG A 296 1.04 -2.79 16.36
C ARG A 296 2.53 -2.81 16.10
N HIS A 297 2.99 -3.88 15.48
CA HIS A 297 4.32 -4.04 14.92
C HIS A 297 4.28 -5.19 13.93
N SER A 298 5.33 -5.29 13.12
CA SER A 298 5.52 -6.39 12.19
C SER A 298 6.93 -6.93 12.29
N ASP A 299 7.17 -8.16 11.86
CA ASP A 299 8.52 -8.72 11.79
C ASP A 299 8.68 -9.56 10.52
N ILE A 300 9.94 -9.69 10.08
CA ILE A 300 10.31 -10.54 8.94
C ILE A 300 11.20 -11.65 9.48
N TYR A 301 10.82 -12.90 9.20
CA TYR A 301 11.55 -14.08 9.60
C TYR A 301 12.07 -14.83 8.37
N GLN A 302 13.00 -15.74 8.65
CA GLN A 302 13.56 -16.62 7.64
C GLN A 302 12.46 -17.45 6.97
N GLY A 303 12.54 -17.56 5.64
CA GLY A 303 11.71 -18.44 4.85
C GLY A 303 11.82 -19.89 5.32
N ASN A 304 10.78 -20.68 5.05
CA ASN A 304 10.72 -22.09 5.42
C ASN A 304 10.82 -22.37 6.94
N THR A 305 10.69 -21.35 7.79
CA THR A 305 10.54 -21.52 9.23
C THR A 305 9.15 -22.06 9.52
N PRO A 306 9.00 -23.15 10.29
CA PRO A 306 7.69 -23.63 10.71
C PRO A 306 6.96 -22.58 11.55
N ASP A 307 5.69 -22.31 11.23
CA ASP A 307 4.81 -21.36 11.93
C ASP A 307 4.83 -21.53 13.46
N CYS A 308 5.00 -22.77 13.94
CA CYS A 308 5.06 -23.06 15.36
C CYS A 308 6.27 -22.42 16.06
N LYS A 309 7.44 -22.36 15.41
CA LYS A 309 8.66 -21.79 16.00
C LYS A 309 8.65 -20.27 16.05
N THR A 310 7.82 -19.64 15.21
CA THR A 310 7.75 -18.18 15.12
C THR A 310 6.98 -17.56 16.30
N LEU A 311 6.07 -18.31 16.94
CA LEU A 311 5.24 -17.77 18.03
C LEU A 311 6.06 -17.28 19.23
N GLU A 312 7.09 -18.01 19.63
CA GLU A 312 7.95 -17.60 20.75
C GLU A 312 8.59 -16.23 20.49
N GLN A 313 9.11 -16.06 19.26
CA GLN A 313 9.70 -14.79 18.83
C GLN A 313 8.64 -13.68 18.83
N MET A 314 7.44 -13.95 18.33
CA MET A 314 6.33 -12.98 18.32
C MET A 314 5.91 -12.57 19.73
N LEU A 315 5.84 -13.51 20.69
CA LEU A 315 5.54 -13.20 22.09
C LEU A 315 6.64 -12.36 22.73
N ASN A 316 7.92 -12.67 22.45
CA ASN A 316 9.05 -11.87 22.92
C ASN A 316 9.00 -10.42 22.37
N GLN A 317 8.60 -10.24 21.11
CA GLN A 317 8.43 -8.90 20.53
C GLN A 317 7.19 -8.21 21.13
N LEU A 318 6.10 -8.95 21.34
CA LEU A 318 4.92 -8.44 22.02
C LEU A 318 5.28 -7.86 23.38
N ASP A 319 6.08 -8.57 24.19
CA ASP A 319 6.57 -8.11 25.49
C ASP A 319 7.31 -6.76 25.36
N LYS A 320 8.25 -6.64 24.42
CA LYS A 320 9.05 -5.40 24.22
C LYS A 320 8.23 -4.18 23.84
N HIS A 321 7.17 -4.40 23.05
CA HIS A 321 6.32 -3.32 22.58
C HIS A 321 5.15 -3.03 23.54
N SER A 322 4.94 -3.85 24.59
CA SER A 322 3.82 -3.70 25.53
C SER A 322 4.21 -3.01 26.83
N ASP A 323 3.27 -2.25 27.37
CA ASP A 323 3.40 -1.73 28.72
C ASP A 323 3.30 -2.89 29.73
N PRO A 324 4.21 -2.95 30.72
CA PRO A 324 4.17 -3.98 31.76
C PRO A 324 2.85 -3.94 32.54
N GLY A 325 2.23 -5.09 32.75
CA GLY A 325 1.11 -5.26 33.71
C GLY A 325 -0.30 -5.33 33.11
N ARG A 326 -0.49 -5.09 31.81
CA ARG A 326 -1.77 -5.36 31.14
C ARG A 326 -1.79 -6.80 30.60
N LYS A 327 -2.72 -7.62 31.10
CA LYS A 327 -2.97 -8.95 30.54
C LYS A 327 -3.55 -8.81 29.14
N LYS A 328 -2.99 -9.56 28.20
CA LYS A 328 -3.41 -9.57 26.79
C LYS A 328 -3.92 -10.94 26.40
N THR A 329 -4.92 -10.95 25.54
CA THR A 329 -5.45 -12.17 24.92
C THR A 329 -4.88 -12.32 23.52
N VAL A 330 -4.15 -13.41 23.31
CA VAL A 330 -3.52 -13.74 22.03
C VAL A 330 -4.48 -14.54 21.17
N VAL A 331 -4.85 -13.97 20.03
CA VAL A 331 -5.65 -14.61 18.98
C VAL A 331 -4.70 -15.18 17.96
N MET A 332 -4.72 -16.50 17.78
CA MET A 332 -3.81 -17.19 16.87
C MET A 332 -4.53 -18.15 15.94
N ASP A 333 -3.97 -18.31 14.75
CA ASP A 333 -4.48 -19.25 13.77
C ASP A 333 -4.24 -20.70 14.16
N ALA A 334 -5.08 -21.58 13.62
CA ALA A 334 -5.02 -23.01 13.91
C ALA A 334 -3.65 -23.62 13.57
N GLY A 335 -2.97 -23.13 12.54
CA GLY A 335 -1.64 -23.61 12.16
C GLY A 335 -0.54 -23.32 13.20
N ILE A 336 -0.73 -22.27 14.01
CA ILE A 336 0.22 -21.81 15.03
C ILE A 336 -0.10 -22.45 16.39
N ALA A 337 -1.37 -22.80 16.64
CA ALA A 337 -1.85 -23.36 17.90
C ALA A 337 -1.47 -24.84 18.11
N THR A 338 -0.18 -25.15 18.19
CA THR A 338 0.33 -26.45 18.68
C THR A 338 0.26 -26.53 20.20
N GLU A 339 0.25 -27.73 20.78
CA GLU A 339 0.17 -27.88 22.25
C GLU A 339 1.35 -27.20 22.97
N GLU A 340 2.55 -27.34 22.43
CA GLU A 340 3.77 -26.68 22.92
C GLU A 340 3.62 -25.15 22.91
N ASN A 341 3.03 -24.60 21.85
CA ASN A 341 2.79 -23.16 21.72
C ASN A 341 1.72 -22.65 22.68
N LEU A 342 0.66 -23.45 22.91
CA LEU A 342 -0.32 -23.10 23.91
C LEU A 342 0.33 -23.06 25.29
N GLU A 343 1.09 -24.09 25.69
CA GLU A 343 1.83 -24.08 26.97
C GLU A 343 2.84 -22.94 27.09
N LEU A 344 3.50 -22.55 26.00
CA LEU A 344 4.38 -21.39 25.98
C LEU A 344 3.63 -20.08 26.30
N VAL A 345 2.50 -19.84 25.64
CA VAL A 345 1.62 -18.69 25.90
C VAL A 345 1.14 -18.72 27.35
N LYS A 346 0.85 -19.93 27.88
CA LYS A 346 0.44 -20.09 29.27
C LYS A 346 1.53 -19.71 30.27
N THR A 347 2.75 -20.18 30.02
CA THR A 347 3.93 -19.95 30.87
C THR A 347 4.32 -18.47 30.90
N LYS A 348 4.13 -17.77 29.77
CA LYS A 348 4.30 -16.33 29.64
C LYS A 348 3.21 -15.50 30.32
N GLY A 349 2.15 -16.12 30.84
CA GLY A 349 1.07 -15.43 31.55
C GLY A 349 0.00 -14.79 30.65
N TYR A 350 -0.02 -15.13 29.36
CA TYR A 350 -1.02 -14.66 28.41
C TYR A 350 -2.26 -15.56 28.37
N ASP A 351 -3.40 -14.96 28.05
CA ASP A 351 -4.62 -15.69 27.69
C ASP A 351 -4.65 -15.90 26.16
N TYR A 352 -5.43 -16.87 25.66
CA TYR A 352 -5.48 -17.13 24.23
C TYR A 352 -6.86 -17.53 23.73
N VAL A 353 -7.05 -17.27 22.43
CA VAL A 353 -8.18 -17.74 21.63
C VAL A 353 -7.62 -18.32 20.33
N CYS A 354 -7.93 -19.58 20.02
CA CYS A 354 -7.49 -20.20 18.78
C CYS A 354 -8.53 -21.17 18.22
N VAL A 355 -8.50 -21.41 16.91
CA VAL A 355 -9.28 -22.52 16.35
C VAL A 355 -8.54 -23.82 16.64
N SER A 356 -9.25 -24.74 17.29
CA SER A 356 -8.67 -26.03 17.64
C SER A 356 -8.50 -26.90 16.40
N ASN A 357 -7.28 -27.40 16.19
CA ASN A 357 -7.03 -28.48 15.24
C ASN A 357 -7.53 -29.84 15.76
N LYS A 358 -7.71 -29.98 17.08
CA LYS A 358 -8.21 -31.20 17.71
C LYS A 358 -9.73 -31.24 17.57
N ARG A 359 -10.22 -32.37 17.04
CA ARG A 359 -11.65 -32.67 17.01
C ARG A 359 -12.03 -33.36 18.29
N LEU A 360 -12.86 -32.72 19.09
CA LEU A 360 -13.51 -33.39 20.21
C LEU A 360 -14.45 -34.45 19.62
N LYS A 361 -14.21 -35.71 19.99
CA LYS A 361 -15.05 -36.84 19.53
C LYS A 361 -16.30 -36.97 20.38
N ASN A 362 -16.21 -36.60 21.66
CA ASN A 362 -17.29 -36.65 22.63
C ASN A 362 -17.50 -35.23 23.16
N TYR A 363 -18.61 -34.59 22.79
CA TYR A 363 -19.05 -33.32 23.35
C TYR A 363 -20.58 -33.33 23.41
N SER A 364 -21.16 -32.88 24.52
CA SER A 364 -22.61 -32.65 24.63
C SER A 364 -22.85 -31.15 24.49
N LEU A 365 -23.83 -30.79 23.64
CA LEU A 365 -24.32 -29.43 23.48
C LEU A 365 -25.57 -29.18 24.35
N ASP A 366 -25.95 -30.14 25.19
CA ASP A 366 -27.28 -30.19 25.80
C ASP A 366 -27.52 -29.09 26.83
N ASN A 367 -26.46 -28.46 27.36
CA ASN A 367 -26.57 -27.52 28.48
C ASN A 367 -26.22 -26.05 28.19
N ILE A 368 -25.80 -25.65 26.98
CA ILE A 368 -25.50 -24.22 26.70
C ILE A 368 -25.81 -23.89 25.22
N LYS A 369 -27.03 -23.39 24.97
CA LYS A 369 -27.40 -22.73 23.70
C LYS A 369 -27.52 -21.23 23.94
N THR A 370 -26.48 -20.48 23.61
CA THR A 370 -26.59 -19.02 23.47
C THR A 370 -26.45 -18.67 21.99
N THR A 371 -27.53 -18.81 21.25
CA THR A 371 -27.59 -18.43 19.83
C THR A 371 -27.58 -16.91 19.71
N LYS A 372 -26.42 -16.32 19.39
CA LYS A 372 -26.34 -14.91 18.96
C LYS A 372 -26.19 -14.84 17.44
N ARG A 373 -27.21 -14.29 16.77
CA ARG A 373 -27.14 -13.91 15.34
C ARG A 373 -26.25 -12.67 15.21
N LEU A 374 -25.10 -12.81 14.55
CA LEU A 374 -24.26 -11.67 14.18
C LEU A 374 -24.79 -11.05 12.87
N THR A 375 -25.43 -9.89 12.96
CA THR A 375 -25.85 -9.11 11.79
C THR A 375 -24.69 -8.29 11.22
N GLY A 376 -23.96 -8.85 10.25
CA GLY A 376 -23.18 -8.03 9.31
C GLY A 376 -24.08 -7.44 8.22
N ARG A 377 -23.54 -6.53 7.37
CA ARG A 377 -24.25 -5.95 6.19
C ARG A 377 -24.88 -7.00 5.26
N ARG A 378 -24.41 -8.26 5.32
CA ARG A 378 -25.12 -9.44 4.85
C ARG A 378 -25.50 -10.27 6.08
N LYS A 379 -26.80 -10.41 6.34
CA LYS A 379 -27.37 -11.17 7.46
C LYS A 379 -26.98 -12.65 7.32
N HIS A 380 -25.91 -13.07 8.00
CA HIS A 380 -25.51 -14.48 8.06
C HIS A 380 -25.70 -14.98 9.49
N GLU A 381 -26.42 -16.09 9.65
CA GLU A 381 -26.64 -16.69 10.96
C GLU A 381 -25.40 -17.50 11.37
N LEU A 382 -24.91 -17.22 12.58
CA LEU A 382 -23.85 -17.97 13.24
C LEU A 382 -24.45 -18.54 14.52
N GLU A 383 -24.32 -19.85 14.71
CA GLU A 383 -24.68 -20.49 15.98
C GLU A 383 -23.42 -20.68 16.81
N LEU A 384 -23.46 -20.18 18.04
CA LEU A 384 -22.37 -20.24 19.01
C LEU A 384 -22.84 -20.99 20.25
N SER A 385 -22.07 -21.97 20.71
CA SER A 385 -22.33 -22.71 21.94
C SER A 385 -21.03 -22.90 22.69
N VAL A 386 -20.98 -22.46 23.95
CA VAL A 386 -19.80 -22.60 24.82
C VAL A 386 -19.96 -23.85 25.67
N PHE A 387 -18.91 -24.63 25.87
CA PHE A 387 -18.94 -25.85 26.68
C PHE A 387 -17.56 -26.18 27.25
N HIS A 388 -17.52 -27.07 28.24
CA HIS A 388 -16.29 -27.54 28.89
C HIS A 388 -16.19 -29.06 28.73
N PRO A 389 -15.29 -29.56 27.87
CA PRO A 389 -15.12 -30.99 27.68
C PRO A 389 -14.42 -31.62 28.89
N GLU A 390 -14.83 -32.84 29.25
CA GLU A 390 -14.18 -33.61 30.32
C GLU A 390 -12.69 -33.83 30.02
N GLY A 391 -11.83 -33.61 31.01
CA GLY A 391 -10.37 -33.75 30.88
C GLY A 391 -9.62 -32.50 30.40
N TYR A 392 -10.31 -31.38 30.17
CA TYR A 392 -9.69 -30.10 29.81
C TYR A 392 -10.04 -29.01 30.83
N SER A 393 -9.05 -28.19 31.20
CA SER A 393 -9.25 -27.03 32.09
C SER A 393 -9.85 -25.81 31.37
N ASP A 394 -9.76 -25.80 30.05
CA ASP A 394 -10.02 -24.63 29.22
C ASP A 394 -11.42 -24.68 28.59
N THR A 395 -11.94 -23.52 28.20
CA THR A 395 -13.28 -23.37 27.63
C THR A 395 -13.26 -23.63 26.14
N TRP A 396 -14.27 -24.32 25.61
CA TRP A 396 -14.42 -24.58 24.17
C TRP A 396 -15.69 -23.93 23.65
N MET A 397 -15.65 -23.45 22.41
CA MET A 397 -16.80 -22.87 21.73
C MET A 397 -17.05 -23.59 20.40
N TYR A 398 -18.24 -24.16 20.26
CA TYR A 398 -18.80 -24.68 19.04
C TYR A 398 -19.28 -23.51 18.16
N VAL A 399 -18.83 -23.48 16.91
CA VAL A 399 -19.28 -22.50 15.92
C VAL A 399 -19.79 -23.21 14.68
N GLN A 400 -21.03 -22.95 14.31
CA GLN A 400 -21.60 -23.38 13.03
C GLN A 400 -21.81 -22.18 12.11
N SER A 401 -21.21 -22.24 10.92
CA SER A 401 -21.25 -21.17 9.92
C SER A 401 -21.74 -21.67 8.57
N GLU A 402 -22.79 -21.02 8.06
CA GLU A 402 -23.32 -21.32 6.73
C GLU A 402 -22.32 -20.95 5.60
N GLU A 403 -21.57 -19.86 5.77
CA GLU A 403 -20.52 -19.46 4.83
C GLU A 403 -19.41 -20.51 4.76
N LYS A 404 -18.97 -21.01 5.93
CA LYS A 404 -17.95 -22.05 6.00
C LYS A 404 -18.44 -23.36 5.40
N ARG A 405 -19.72 -23.69 5.58
CA ARG A 405 -20.37 -24.82 4.92
C ARG A 405 -20.31 -24.69 3.40
N LYS A 406 -20.78 -23.57 2.84
CA LYS A 406 -20.73 -23.29 1.39
C LYS A 406 -19.31 -23.32 0.83
N LYS A 407 -18.34 -22.78 1.58
CA LYS A 407 -16.92 -22.79 1.21
C LYS A 407 -16.35 -24.22 1.17
N GLU A 408 -16.58 -25.02 2.20
CA GLU A 408 -16.14 -26.43 2.23
C GLU A 408 -16.83 -27.27 1.15
N GLU A 409 -18.11 -27.04 0.89
CA GLU A 409 -18.86 -27.65 -0.20
C GLU A 409 -18.26 -27.32 -1.56
N SER A 410 -18.05 -26.04 -1.87
CA SER A 410 -17.41 -25.61 -3.13
C SER A 410 -15.99 -26.18 -3.29
N ILE A 411 -15.19 -26.23 -2.21
CA ILE A 411 -13.87 -26.86 -2.23
C ILE A 411 -14.00 -28.35 -2.52
N ARG A 412 -14.95 -29.03 -1.88
CA ARG A 412 -15.18 -30.47 -2.06
C ARG A 412 -15.62 -30.77 -3.49
N ASP A 413 -16.50 -29.98 -4.08
CA ASP A 413 -16.98 -30.18 -5.44
C ASP A 413 -15.84 -30.00 -6.45
N LYS A 414 -15.02 -28.95 -6.30
CA LYS A 414 -13.83 -28.76 -7.14
C LYS A 414 -12.83 -29.91 -7.03
N ILE A 415 -12.61 -30.45 -5.84
CA ILE A 415 -11.71 -31.59 -5.62
C ILE A 415 -12.34 -32.88 -6.21
N SER A 416 -13.65 -33.05 -6.07
CA SER A 416 -14.40 -34.18 -6.63
C SER A 416 -14.34 -34.19 -8.15
N GLN A 417 -14.61 -33.05 -8.79
CA GLN A 417 -14.52 -32.88 -10.23
C GLN A 417 -13.11 -33.22 -10.75
N ARG A 418 -12.06 -32.70 -10.12
CA ARG A 418 -10.67 -33.02 -10.51
C ARG A 418 -10.30 -34.50 -10.33
N PHE A 419 -10.91 -35.15 -9.34
CA PHE A 419 -10.71 -36.58 -9.12
C PHE A 419 -11.41 -37.40 -10.20
N GLU A 420 -12.66 -37.05 -10.54
CA GLU A 420 -13.43 -37.65 -11.63
C GLU A 420 -12.75 -37.44 -12.99
N GLU A 421 -12.24 -36.24 -13.28
CA GLU A 421 -11.42 -35.96 -14.49
C GLU A 421 -10.18 -36.85 -14.56
N GLN A 422 -9.54 -37.15 -13.42
CA GLN A 422 -8.39 -38.05 -13.39
C GLN A 422 -8.80 -39.51 -13.60
N LEU A 423 -9.92 -39.96 -13.03
CA LEU A 423 -10.47 -41.30 -13.28
C LEU A 423 -10.89 -41.45 -14.75
N GLU A 424 -11.51 -40.43 -15.33
CA GLU A 424 -11.86 -40.38 -16.75
C GLU A 424 -10.62 -40.42 -17.65
N SER A 425 -9.54 -39.73 -17.27
CA SER A 425 -8.25 -39.83 -17.96
C SER A 425 -7.67 -41.25 -17.92
N ILE A 426 -7.80 -41.94 -16.78
CA ILE A 426 -7.38 -43.35 -16.64
C ILE A 426 -8.28 -44.24 -17.51
N ARG A 427 -9.61 -44.07 -17.48
CA ARG A 427 -10.57 -44.79 -18.33
C ARG A 427 -10.26 -44.64 -19.81
N ASN A 428 -10.04 -43.41 -20.27
CA ASN A 428 -9.68 -43.10 -21.65
C ASN A 428 -8.31 -43.65 -22.06
N SER A 429 -7.41 -43.93 -21.11
CA SER A 429 -6.13 -44.57 -21.43
C SER A 429 -6.26 -46.07 -21.72
N LEU A 430 -7.37 -46.72 -21.36
CA LEU A 430 -7.62 -48.12 -21.70
C LEU A 430 -7.95 -48.31 -23.20
N SER A 431 -8.60 -47.32 -23.82
CA SER A 431 -9.00 -47.36 -25.24
C SER A 431 -7.91 -46.85 -26.20
N LYS A 432 -6.92 -46.09 -25.73
CA LYS A 432 -5.84 -45.54 -26.57
C LYS A 432 -4.78 -46.58 -26.97
N LYS A 433 -4.28 -46.48 -28.21
CA LYS A 433 -3.14 -47.28 -28.71
C LYS A 433 -1.88 -46.88 -27.94
N GLY A 434 -1.27 -47.84 -27.24
CA GLY A 434 -0.10 -47.60 -26.35
C GLY A 434 -0.44 -47.18 -24.90
N GLY A 435 -1.73 -47.16 -24.51
CA GLY A 435 -2.13 -46.89 -23.14
C GLY A 435 -1.87 -48.05 -22.17
N THR A 436 -1.77 -47.75 -20.88
CA THR A 436 -1.53 -48.76 -19.82
C THR A 436 -2.78 -49.59 -19.57
N LYS A 437 -2.78 -50.87 -19.98
CA LYS A 437 -3.93 -51.79 -19.84
C LYS A 437 -3.74 -52.88 -18.79
N LYS A 438 -2.49 -53.17 -18.38
CA LYS A 438 -2.20 -54.18 -17.35
C LYS A 438 -2.90 -53.81 -16.04
N LEU A 439 -3.70 -54.73 -15.50
CA LEU A 439 -4.56 -54.49 -14.34
C LEU A 439 -3.82 -53.87 -13.14
N GLU A 440 -2.67 -54.45 -12.78
CA GLU A 440 -1.82 -53.98 -11.67
C GLU A 440 -1.44 -52.49 -11.80
N LYS A 441 -1.05 -52.08 -13.01
CA LYS A 441 -0.62 -50.70 -13.29
C LYS A 441 -1.79 -49.73 -13.32
N VAL A 442 -2.98 -50.19 -13.70
CA VAL A 442 -4.21 -49.40 -13.60
C VAL A 442 -4.58 -49.18 -12.14
N TRP A 443 -4.50 -50.20 -11.30
CA TRP A 443 -4.70 -50.06 -9.85
C TRP A 443 -3.65 -49.17 -9.18
N GLU A 444 -2.37 -49.22 -9.57
CA GLU A 444 -1.34 -48.28 -9.10
C GLU A 444 -1.71 -46.82 -9.43
N ARG A 445 -2.21 -46.55 -10.65
CA ARG A 445 -2.64 -45.21 -11.07
C ARG A 445 -3.88 -44.74 -10.31
N ILE A 446 -4.86 -45.62 -10.10
CA ILE A 446 -6.03 -45.35 -9.26
C ILE A 446 -5.57 -45.09 -7.81
N GLY A 447 -4.60 -45.85 -7.30
CA GLY A 447 -4.00 -45.67 -5.98
C GLY A 447 -3.36 -44.28 -5.82
N ARG A 448 -2.54 -43.85 -6.78
CA ARG A 448 -1.96 -42.50 -6.81
C ARG A 448 -3.02 -41.40 -6.87
N ALA A 449 -4.10 -41.62 -7.62
CA ALA A 449 -5.25 -40.71 -7.63
C ALA A 449 -5.94 -40.68 -6.25
N LYS A 450 -6.19 -41.84 -5.63
CA LYS A 450 -6.79 -41.94 -4.28
C LYS A 450 -5.93 -41.26 -3.22
N GLU A 451 -4.60 -41.35 -3.32
CA GLU A 451 -3.64 -40.69 -2.43
C GLU A 451 -3.66 -39.17 -2.62
N LYS A 452 -3.53 -38.70 -3.86
CA LYS A 452 -3.56 -37.26 -4.20
C LYS A 452 -4.88 -36.59 -3.79
N TYR A 453 -5.99 -37.32 -3.88
CA TYR A 453 -7.35 -36.84 -3.57
C TYR A 453 -7.96 -37.53 -2.34
N LYS A 454 -7.13 -37.85 -1.33
CA LYS A 454 -7.53 -38.56 -0.09
C LYS A 454 -8.78 -38.01 0.62
N ARG A 455 -9.05 -36.71 0.49
CA ARG A 455 -10.23 -36.05 1.10
C ARG A 455 -11.57 -36.48 0.52
N VAL A 456 -11.60 -36.89 -0.75
CA VAL A 456 -12.85 -37.26 -1.46
C VAL A 456 -12.85 -38.71 -1.92
N SER A 457 -11.67 -39.33 -2.08
CA SER A 457 -11.55 -40.68 -2.65
C SER A 457 -12.30 -41.77 -1.88
N SER A 458 -12.46 -41.62 -0.55
CA SER A 458 -13.25 -42.55 0.26
C SER A 458 -14.76 -42.53 -0.07
N ARG A 459 -15.23 -41.50 -0.80
CA ARG A 459 -16.63 -41.33 -1.20
C ARG A 459 -16.95 -41.98 -2.54
N TYR A 460 -15.98 -42.59 -3.21
CA TYR A 460 -16.18 -43.25 -4.48
C TYR A 460 -16.01 -44.75 -4.32
N ASN A 461 -16.98 -45.52 -4.80
CA ASN A 461 -16.75 -46.91 -5.14
C ASN A 461 -16.14 -46.94 -6.54
N ILE A 462 -15.05 -47.69 -6.74
CA ILE A 462 -14.39 -47.79 -8.04
C ILE A 462 -14.25 -49.27 -8.35
N GLU A 463 -14.83 -49.68 -9.46
CA GLU A 463 -14.85 -51.03 -9.95
C GLU A 463 -14.10 -51.08 -11.29
N VAL A 464 -13.28 -52.11 -11.46
CA VAL A 464 -12.49 -52.31 -12.67
C VAL A 464 -12.81 -53.69 -13.20
N THR A 465 -13.34 -53.79 -14.42
CA THR A 465 -13.56 -55.07 -15.08
C THR A 465 -12.30 -55.50 -15.82
N GLU A 466 -12.03 -56.80 -15.82
CA GLU A 466 -10.82 -57.37 -16.42
C GLU A 466 -11.14 -58.45 -17.47
N SER A 467 -10.25 -58.62 -18.44
CA SER A 467 -10.21 -59.73 -19.37
C SER A 467 -8.75 -60.06 -19.67
N GLU A 468 -8.36 -61.33 -19.53
CA GLU A 468 -6.98 -61.81 -19.81
C GLU A 468 -5.88 -60.97 -19.11
N GLY A 469 -6.10 -60.58 -17.85
CA GLY A 469 -5.14 -59.79 -17.05
C GLY A 469 -5.04 -58.30 -17.42
N ASN A 470 -5.88 -57.82 -18.34
CA ASN A 470 -5.99 -56.42 -18.72
C ASN A 470 -7.32 -55.80 -18.25
N ALA A 471 -7.25 -54.56 -17.77
CA ALA A 471 -8.44 -53.78 -17.43
C ALA A 471 -9.16 -53.34 -18.72
N THR A 472 -10.44 -53.68 -18.83
CA THR A 472 -11.29 -53.38 -19.99
C THR A 472 -12.18 -52.18 -19.75
N HIS A 473 -12.72 -52.04 -18.54
CA HIS A 473 -13.59 -50.94 -18.16
C HIS A 473 -13.34 -50.51 -16.71
N ILE A 474 -13.58 -49.23 -16.44
CA ILE A 474 -13.52 -48.64 -15.10
C ILE A 474 -14.85 -47.93 -14.89
N HIS A 475 -15.54 -48.32 -13.83
CA HIS A 475 -16.78 -47.71 -13.39
C HIS A 475 -16.56 -47.09 -12.00
N TRP A 476 -17.23 -45.97 -11.72
CA TRP A 476 -17.21 -45.38 -10.39
C TRP A 476 -18.55 -44.78 -10.02
N GLU A 477 -18.91 -44.92 -8.76
CA GLU A 477 -20.14 -44.39 -8.19
C GLU A 477 -19.86 -43.61 -6.93
N ARG A 478 -20.54 -42.48 -6.79
CA ARG A 478 -20.44 -41.62 -5.62
C ARG A 478 -21.33 -42.19 -4.51
N LYS A 479 -20.72 -42.60 -3.41
CA LYS A 479 -21.44 -43.03 -2.21
C LYS A 479 -22.15 -41.82 -1.58
N SER A 480 -23.44 -41.97 -1.28
CA SER A 480 -24.18 -41.05 -0.42
C SER A 480 -23.79 -41.32 1.03
N ASP A 481 -22.82 -40.57 1.55
CA ASP A 481 -22.53 -40.60 3.00
C ASP A 481 -23.69 -39.91 3.74
N PRO A 482 -24.22 -40.47 4.84
CA PRO A 482 -25.12 -39.71 5.71
C PRO A 482 -24.37 -38.49 6.23
N ILE A 483 -25.07 -37.34 6.27
CA ILE A 483 -24.57 -36.03 6.70
C ILE A 483 -24.16 -36.12 8.19
N LYS A 484 -22.99 -36.70 8.49
CA LYS A 484 -22.52 -36.97 9.86
C LYS A 484 -21.05 -36.60 10.08
N LYS A 485 -20.52 -35.66 9.30
CA LYS A 485 -19.23 -35.03 9.60
C LYS A 485 -19.45 -33.55 9.85
N ASP A 486 -19.05 -33.07 11.02
CA ASP A 486 -19.13 -31.65 11.43
C ASP A 486 -18.54 -30.69 10.39
N LYS A 487 -17.51 -31.16 9.66
CA LYS A 487 -16.89 -30.44 8.53
C LYS A 487 -17.88 -30.12 7.42
N ASP A 488 -18.82 -31.02 7.16
CA ASP A 488 -19.83 -30.88 6.11
C ASP A 488 -20.99 -29.98 6.56
N LYS A 489 -21.11 -29.73 7.88
CA LYS A 489 -22.04 -28.76 8.46
C LYS A 489 -21.42 -27.36 8.65
N GLY A 490 -20.16 -27.16 8.27
CA GLY A 490 -19.44 -25.90 8.47
C GLY A 490 -19.04 -25.64 9.93
N VAL A 491 -18.94 -26.69 10.73
CA VAL A 491 -18.67 -26.61 12.17
C VAL A 491 -17.17 -26.59 12.44
N TYR A 492 -16.77 -25.76 13.39
CA TYR A 492 -15.42 -25.71 13.95
C TYR A 492 -15.45 -25.34 15.43
N PHE A 493 -14.36 -25.62 16.12
CA PHE A 493 -14.21 -25.36 17.54
C PHE A 493 -13.19 -24.26 17.78
N ILE A 494 -13.52 -23.33 18.67
CA ILE A 494 -12.61 -22.34 19.21
C ILE A 494 -12.24 -22.78 20.63
N HIS A 495 -10.95 -22.72 20.95
CA HIS A 495 -10.38 -23.05 22.25
C HIS A 495 -9.99 -21.73 22.92
N ILE A 496 -10.51 -21.50 24.14
CA ILE A 496 -10.40 -20.24 24.87
C ILE A 496 -9.90 -20.53 26.28
N ARG A 497 -8.82 -19.85 26.67
CA ARG A 497 -8.29 -19.92 28.03
C ARG A 497 -8.75 -18.71 28.86
N LYS A 498 -9.26 -18.98 30.06
CA LYS A 498 -9.72 -17.98 31.06
C LYS A 498 -10.52 -16.84 30.43
N PRO A 499 -11.64 -17.16 29.74
CA PRO A 499 -12.42 -16.12 29.08
C PRO A 499 -12.93 -15.09 30.09
N SER A 500 -12.73 -13.81 29.78
CA SER A 500 -13.43 -12.73 30.50
C SER A 500 -14.90 -12.72 30.04
N GLN A 501 -15.12 -12.85 28.73
CA GLN A 501 -16.43 -13.02 28.11
C GLN A 501 -16.31 -13.97 26.90
N PRO A 502 -16.54 -15.29 27.08
CA PRO A 502 -16.15 -16.29 26.07
C PRO A 502 -16.85 -16.11 24.71
N ILE A 503 -18.08 -15.58 24.72
CA ILE A 503 -18.81 -15.28 23.50
C ILE A 503 -18.20 -14.07 22.79
N GLU A 504 -17.85 -13.01 23.52
CA GLU A 504 -17.27 -11.79 22.94
C GLU A 504 -15.87 -12.07 22.41
N ASP A 505 -15.02 -12.76 23.19
CA ASP A 505 -13.69 -13.21 22.79
C ASP A 505 -13.74 -14.08 21.51
N GLY A 506 -14.72 -14.99 21.46
CA GLY A 506 -14.98 -15.83 20.29
C GLY A 506 -15.49 -15.06 19.06
N GLN A 507 -16.31 -14.03 19.26
CA GLN A 507 -16.78 -13.15 18.19
C GLN A 507 -15.65 -12.27 17.65
N GLN A 508 -14.80 -11.75 18.54
CA GLN A 508 -13.61 -10.98 18.18
C GLN A 508 -12.62 -11.83 17.37
N TYR A 509 -12.42 -13.11 17.71
CA TYR A 509 -11.67 -14.04 16.84
C TYR A 509 -12.28 -14.10 15.43
N ILE A 510 -13.60 -14.28 15.32
CA ILE A 510 -14.29 -14.40 14.02
C ILE A 510 -14.17 -13.11 13.21
N GLN A 511 -14.28 -11.94 13.85
CA GLN A 511 -14.11 -10.64 13.21
C GLN A 511 -12.65 -10.38 12.81
N GLY A 512 -11.71 -10.68 13.71
CA GLY A 512 -10.28 -10.58 13.47
C GLY A 512 -9.82 -11.43 12.27
N ASN A 513 -10.32 -12.66 12.16
CA ASN A 513 -10.04 -13.53 11.02
C ASN A 513 -10.62 -12.97 9.70
N ARG A 514 -11.77 -12.26 9.76
CA ARG A 514 -12.30 -11.52 8.60
C ARG A 514 -11.42 -10.31 8.23
N MET A 515 -10.87 -9.60 9.22
CA MET A 515 -9.92 -8.50 8.98
C MET A 515 -8.62 -9.01 8.36
N GLN A 516 -8.08 -10.14 8.84
CA GLN A 516 -6.91 -10.80 8.25
C GLN A 516 -7.13 -11.15 6.77
N THR A 517 -8.31 -11.64 6.39
CA THR A 517 -8.59 -11.88 4.96
C THR A 517 -8.49 -10.61 4.11
N ASN A 518 -8.80 -9.42 4.64
CA ASN A 518 -8.65 -8.16 3.89
C ASN A 518 -7.17 -7.80 3.68
N TYR A 519 -6.32 -8.04 4.69
CA TYR A 519 -4.86 -7.84 4.57
C TYR A 519 -4.20 -8.90 3.67
N SER A 520 -4.66 -10.15 3.72
CA SER A 520 -4.10 -11.25 2.93
C SER A 520 -4.52 -11.24 1.45
N THR A 521 -5.55 -10.50 1.04
CA THR A 521 -6.11 -10.61 -0.32
C THR A 521 -5.74 -9.51 -1.31
N LYS A 522 -4.95 -8.47 -0.97
CA LYS A 522 -4.72 -7.39 -1.94
C LYS A 522 -3.33 -6.79 -2.11
N ASP A 523 -2.37 -6.96 -1.21
CA ASP A 523 -1.12 -6.21 -1.37
C ASP A 523 0.00 -7.08 -1.93
N LYS A 524 0.19 -6.97 -3.26
CA LYS A 524 1.49 -7.18 -3.89
C LYS A 524 2.47 -6.24 -3.20
N ILE A 525 3.19 -6.72 -2.20
CA ILE A 525 4.38 -6.02 -1.69
C ILE A 525 5.38 -6.04 -2.85
N CYS A 526 5.37 -4.99 -3.68
CA CYS A 526 6.36 -4.78 -4.71
C CYS A 526 7.74 -4.83 -4.05
N SER A 527 8.50 -5.86 -4.39
CA SER A 527 9.86 -6.14 -3.95
C SER A 527 10.70 -4.86 -3.96
N VAL A 528 10.99 -4.34 -2.77
CA VAL A 528 12.08 -3.39 -2.57
C VAL A 528 13.37 -4.22 -2.45
N PRO A 529 14.47 -3.85 -3.12
CA PRO A 529 15.78 -4.39 -2.81
C PRO A 529 16.22 -3.86 -1.43
N LEU A 530 15.67 -4.41 -0.35
CA LEU A 530 16.31 -4.31 0.95
C LEU A 530 17.60 -5.13 0.88
N LYS A 531 18.73 -4.52 1.26
CA LYS A 531 19.94 -5.27 1.59
C LYS A 531 19.69 -5.95 2.95
N ILE A 532 19.11 -7.14 2.90
CA ILE A 532 18.99 -8.04 4.06
C ILE A 532 20.10 -9.08 4.01
#